data_AF-A0A1V5JMX3-F1
#
_entry.id   AF-A0A1V5JMX3-F1
#
_cell.length_a   1.000
_cell.length_b   1.000
_cell.length_c   1.000
_cell.angle_alpha   90.00
_cell.angle_beta   90.00
_cell.angle_gamma   90.00
#
_symmetry.space_group_name_H-M   'P 1'
#
loop_
_entity.id
_entity.type
_entity.pdbx_description
1 polymer ?
#
loop_
_entity_poly.entity_id
_entity_poly.type
_entity_poly.pdbx_seq_one_letter_code
_entity_poly.pdbx_strand_id
1 'polypeptide(L)'
;MPATSEETLERVIANLRELPSLSSLLNEGRSPAEILELIFAGVPFNELERRELCLSCDCSHERMERALITLGREQATELIEAEEPVEIVCEFCRRSYVFAPGELARLFDEAH
;
A
#
# COMPACT_ATOMS: atom_id res chain seq x y z
N MET A 1 -19.08 -5.66 -19.09
CA MET A 1 -20.17 -6.67 -19.12
C MET A 1 -20.77 -6.68 -20.53
N PRO A 2 -21.16 -7.83 -21.09
CA PRO A 2 -21.54 -7.96 -22.51
C PRO A 2 -23.01 -7.62 -22.85
N ALA A 3 -23.73 -6.86 -22.00
CA ALA A 3 -25.17 -6.59 -22.19
C ALA A 3 -25.57 -5.14 -21.84
N THR A 4 -24.69 -4.17 -22.10
CA THR A 4 -25.02 -2.74 -21.92
C THR A 4 -25.68 -2.20 -23.18
N SER A 5 -26.78 -1.46 -23.06
CA SER A 5 -27.38 -0.78 -24.21
C SER A 5 -26.44 0.30 -24.75
N GLU A 6 -26.45 0.51 -26.06
CA GLU A 6 -25.61 1.50 -26.74
C GLU A 6 -25.85 2.93 -26.20
N GLU A 7 -27.11 3.26 -25.93
CA GLU A 7 -27.51 4.54 -25.30
C GLU A 7 -26.88 4.77 -23.93
N THR A 8 -26.84 3.73 -23.08
CA THR A 8 -26.22 3.83 -21.75
C THR A 8 -24.72 4.04 -21.88
N LEU A 9 -24.09 3.35 -22.82
CA LEU A 9 -22.66 3.46 -23.08
C LEU A 9 -22.31 4.88 -23.56
N GLU A 10 -23.03 5.40 -24.55
CA GLU A 10 -22.82 6.76 -25.06
C GLU A 10 -23.01 7.82 -23.98
N ARG A 11 -24.03 7.66 -23.12
CA ARG A 11 -24.28 8.57 -22.00
C ARG A 11 -23.11 8.61 -21.00
N VAL A 12 -22.64 7.44 -20.56
CA VAL A 12 -21.52 7.37 -19.61
C VAL A 12 -20.23 7.93 -20.22
N ILE A 13 -19.97 7.67 -21.51
CA ILE A 13 -18.82 8.23 -22.22
C ILE A 13 -18.91 9.76 -22.28
N ALA A 14 -20.09 10.32 -22.59
CA ALA A 14 -20.30 11.76 -22.61
C ALA A 14 -20.03 12.38 -21.23
N ASN A 15 -20.56 11.78 -20.17
CA ASN A 15 -20.36 12.24 -18.80
C ASN A 15 -18.88 12.19 -18.38
N LEU A 16 -18.15 11.15 -18.77
CA LEU A 16 -16.71 11.01 -18.48
C LEU A 16 -15.85 12.06 -19.21
N ARG A 17 -16.26 12.51 -20.41
CA ARG A 17 -15.52 13.52 -21.17
C ARG A 17 -15.66 14.92 -20.57
N GLU A 18 -16.81 15.22 -19.99
CA GLU A 18 -17.10 16.50 -19.33
C GLU A 18 -16.62 16.54 -17.87
N LEU A 19 -16.23 15.38 -17.31
CA LEU A 19 -15.78 15.29 -15.93
C LEU A 19 -14.46 16.05 -15.74
N PRO A 20 -14.34 16.95 -14.73
CA PRO A 20 -13.04 17.52 -14.37
C PRO A 20 -12.08 16.43 -13.88
N SER A 21 -10.82 16.78 -13.70
CA SER A 21 -9.82 15.83 -13.23
C SER A 21 -10.21 15.23 -11.88
N LEU A 22 -10.01 13.92 -11.73
CA LEU A 22 -10.35 13.20 -10.50
C LEU A 22 -9.67 13.82 -9.28
N SER A 23 -8.41 14.27 -9.43
CA SER A 23 -7.68 14.97 -8.38
C SER A 23 -8.34 16.28 -7.94
N SER A 24 -8.96 17.05 -8.85
CA SER A 24 -9.70 18.27 -8.47
C SER A 24 -10.92 17.92 -7.61
N LEU A 25 -11.71 16.93 -8.04
CA LEU A 25 -12.90 16.50 -7.33
C LEU A 25 -12.57 15.98 -5.92
N LEU A 26 -11.49 15.21 -5.79
CA LEU A 26 -11.01 14.75 -4.49
C LEU A 26 -10.52 15.91 -3.60
N ASN A 27 -9.81 16.89 -4.19
CA ASN A 27 -9.35 18.08 -3.46
C ASN A 27 -10.51 18.99 -3.02
N GLU A 28 -11.61 19.01 -3.76
CA GLU A 28 -12.86 19.68 -3.39
C GLU A 28 -13.61 18.96 -2.26
N GLY A 29 -13.12 17.80 -1.81
CA GLY A 29 -13.71 17.02 -0.72
C GLY A 29 -14.87 16.14 -1.14
N ARG A 30 -15.07 15.92 -2.45
CA ARG A 30 -16.14 15.03 -2.91
C ARG A 30 -15.86 13.59 -2.53
N SER A 31 -16.88 12.93 -2.02
CA SER A 31 -16.88 11.50 -1.74
C SER A 31 -16.91 10.68 -3.05
N PRO A 32 -16.44 9.42 -3.02
CA PRO A 32 -16.55 8.52 -4.18
C PRO A 32 -17.98 8.36 -4.69
N ALA A 33 -18.99 8.38 -3.81
CA ALA A 33 -20.40 8.28 -4.19
C ALA A 33 -20.84 9.50 -5.02
N GLU A 34 -20.48 10.72 -4.61
CA GLU A 34 -20.79 11.94 -5.36
C GLU A 34 -20.09 11.97 -6.73
N ILE A 35 -18.88 11.41 -6.83
CA ILE A 35 -18.18 11.30 -8.11
C ILE A 35 -18.89 10.30 -9.03
N LEU A 36 -19.40 9.19 -8.47
CA LEU A 36 -20.20 8.22 -9.23
C LEU A 36 -21.52 8.83 -9.72
N GLU A 37 -22.18 9.68 -8.92
CA GLU A 37 -23.38 10.40 -9.35
C GLU A 37 -23.13 11.27 -10.59
N LEU A 38 -21.95 11.90 -10.70
CA LEU A 38 -21.56 12.68 -11.87
C LEU A 38 -21.32 11.78 -13.09
N ILE A 39 -20.60 10.67 -12.92
CA ILE A 39 -20.29 9.72 -14.01
C ILE A 39 -21.57 9.07 -14.54
N PHE A 40 -22.48 8.68 -13.65
CA PHE A 40 -23.74 8.02 -13.98
C PHE A 40 -24.91 8.99 -14.08
N ALA A 41 -24.68 10.29 -14.28
CA ALA A 41 -25.76 11.25 -14.46
C ALA A 41 -26.72 10.82 -15.60
N GLY A 42 -28.00 10.60 -15.28
CA GLY A 42 -29.01 10.11 -16.21
C GLY A 42 -28.99 8.59 -16.45
N VAL A 43 -28.17 7.83 -15.71
CA VAL A 43 -28.10 6.36 -15.74
C VAL A 43 -28.36 5.84 -14.32
N PRO A 44 -29.38 4.97 -14.12
CA PRO A 44 -29.65 4.43 -12.80
C PRO A 44 -28.50 3.51 -12.34
N PHE A 45 -28.02 3.73 -11.12
CA PHE A 45 -27.05 2.85 -10.47
C PHE A 45 -27.44 2.65 -9.00
N ASN A 46 -26.98 1.55 -8.42
CA ASN A 46 -27.21 1.22 -7.01
C ASN A 46 -25.88 1.05 -6.30
N GLU A 47 -25.74 1.66 -5.14
CA GLU A 47 -24.63 1.40 -4.25
C GLU A 47 -24.83 0.07 -3.53
N LEU A 48 -23.87 -0.85 -3.70
CA LEU A 48 -23.95 -2.19 -3.14
C LEU A 48 -23.26 -2.31 -1.78
N GLU A 49 -22.12 -1.66 -1.63
CA GLU A 49 -21.28 -1.77 -0.45
C GLU A 49 -20.36 -0.55 -0.31
N ARG A 50 -20.11 -0.13 0.94
CA ARG A 50 -19.03 0.79 1.30
C ARG A 50 -18.01 0.08 2.15
N ARG A 51 -16.73 0.31 1.87
CA ARG A 51 -15.62 -0.18 2.69
C ARG A 51 -14.66 0.96 3.00
N GLU A 52 -14.25 1.04 4.25
CA GLU A 52 -13.14 1.91 4.63
C GLU A 52 -11.84 1.37 4.06
N LEU A 53 -11.01 2.27 3.56
CA LEU A 53 -9.68 1.94 3.07
C LEU A 53 -8.67 2.34 4.13
N CYS A 54 -7.78 1.42 4.47
CA CYS A 54 -6.66 1.67 5.36
C CYS A 54 -5.37 1.18 4.72
N LEU A 55 -4.26 1.85 5.05
CA LEU A 55 -2.93 1.33 4.75
C LEU A 55 -2.65 0.17 5.71
N SER A 56 -2.54 -1.04 5.19
CA SER A 56 -2.21 -2.23 5.97
C SER A 56 -0.94 -2.87 5.42
N CYS A 57 0.04 -3.08 6.30
CA CYS A 57 1.26 -3.80 6.00
C CYS A 57 1.51 -4.84 7.10
N ASP A 58 1.89 -6.03 6.69
CA ASP A 58 2.12 -7.18 7.56
C ASP A 58 3.59 -7.33 7.97
N CYS A 59 4.41 -6.30 7.76
CA CYS A 59 5.77 -6.24 8.27
C CYS A 59 5.78 -6.27 9.80
N SER A 60 6.78 -6.93 10.36
CA SER A 60 6.99 -7.06 11.80
C SER A 60 8.48 -7.17 12.10
N HIS A 61 8.85 -7.02 13.37
CA HIS A 61 10.22 -7.21 13.83
C HIS A 61 10.77 -8.59 13.41
N GLU A 62 10.04 -9.66 13.72
CA GLU A 62 10.35 -11.05 13.33
C GLU A 62 10.47 -11.28 11.82
N ARG A 63 9.79 -10.48 10.99
CA ARG A 63 9.95 -10.56 9.53
C ARG A 63 11.22 -9.87 9.07
N MET A 64 11.59 -8.75 9.70
CA MET A 64 12.84 -8.06 9.40
C MET A 64 14.04 -8.87 9.88
N GLU A 65 13.93 -9.53 11.03
CA GLU A 65 14.89 -10.53 11.54
C GLU A 65 15.19 -11.63 10.52
N ARG A 66 14.13 -12.24 9.98
CA ARG A 66 14.29 -13.27 8.94
C ARG A 66 14.94 -12.73 7.68
N ALA A 67 14.71 -11.47 7.33
CA ALA A 67 15.40 -10.84 6.22
C ALA A 67 16.90 -10.64 6.53
N LEU A 68 17.25 -10.21 7.75
CA LEU A 68 18.64 -10.07 8.19
C LEU A 68 19.42 -11.40 8.13
N ILE A 69 18.80 -12.51 8.53
CA ILE A 69 19.44 -13.84 8.49
C ILE A 69 19.86 -14.24 7.07
N THR A 70 19.21 -13.68 6.04
CA THR A 70 19.59 -13.96 4.64
C THR A 70 20.85 -13.21 4.19
N LEU A 71 21.29 -12.19 4.94
CA LEU A 71 22.62 -11.60 4.78
C LEU A 71 23.62 -12.66 5.25
N GLY A 72 24.48 -13.13 4.35
CA GLY A 72 25.37 -14.25 4.62
C GLY A 72 26.30 -13.97 5.81
N ARG A 73 26.91 -15.04 6.33
CA ARG A 73 27.75 -15.00 7.55
C ARG A 73 28.85 -13.92 7.54
N GLU A 74 29.42 -13.62 6.39
CA GLU A 74 30.45 -12.57 6.24
C GLU A 74 29.87 -11.18 6.58
N GLN A 75 28.76 -10.80 5.95
CA GLN A 75 28.08 -9.51 6.18
C GLN A 75 27.55 -9.41 7.61
N ALA A 76 27.02 -10.52 8.15
CA ALA A 76 26.59 -10.59 9.54
C ALA A 76 27.72 -10.28 10.53
N THR A 77 28.92 -10.81 10.27
CA THR A 77 30.09 -10.62 11.15
C THR A 77 30.55 -9.18 11.11
N GLU A 78 30.61 -8.55 9.92
CA GLU A 78 30.92 -7.13 9.77
C GLU A 78 29.97 -6.24 10.56
N LEU A 79 28.66 -6.54 10.55
CA LEU A 79 27.65 -5.79 11.29
C LEU A 79 27.78 -5.95 12.81
N ILE A 80 28.18 -7.13 13.29
CA ILE A 80 28.40 -7.37 14.73
C ILE A 80 29.69 -6.66 15.20
N GLU A 81 30.78 -6.78 14.44
CA GLU A 81 32.08 -6.18 14.77
C GLU A 81 32.07 -4.65 14.76
N ALA A 82 31.19 -4.05 13.95
CA ALA A 82 30.98 -2.60 13.95
C ALA A 82 30.46 -2.07 15.30
N GLU A 83 29.84 -2.93 16.14
CA GLU A 83 29.19 -2.55 17.41
C GLU A 83 28.17 -1.41 17.27
N GLU A 84 27.61 -1.22 16.07
CA GLU A 84 26.65 -0.17 15.74
C GLU A 84 25.23 -0.75 15.53
N PRO A 85 24.17 0.00 15.88
CA PRO A 85 22.80 -0.42 15.59
C PRO A 85 22.54 -0.45 14.09
N VAL A 86 21.81 -1.47 13.63
CA VAL A 86 21.40 -1.58 12.23
C VAL A 86 19.94 -1.17 12.09
N GLU A 87 19.67 -0.20 11.21
CA GLU A 87 18.31 0.20 10.85
C GLU A 87 17.88 -0.49 9.54
N ILE A 88 16.71 -1.12 9.57
CA ILE A 88 16.03 -1.66 8.39
C ILE A 88 14.72 -0.93 8.21
N VAL A 89 14.48 -0.47 6.98
CA VAL A 89 13.24 0.18 6.60
C VAL A 89 12.42 -0.78 5.74
N CYS A 90 11.17 -1.02 6.12
CA CYS A 90 10.24 -1.75 5.26
C CYS A 90 9.98 -0.95 3.99
N GLU A 91 10.30 -1.48 2.81
CA GLU A 91 10.09 -0.78 1.54
C GLU A 91 8.60 -0.50 1.21
N PHE A 92 7.68 -1.23 1.82
CA PHE A 92 6.24 -1.07 1.57
C PHE A 92 5.60 0.01 2.43
N CYS A 93 5.75 -0.08 3.76
CA CYS A 93 5.12 0.86 4.69
C CYS A 93 6.06 1.91 5.27
N ARG A 94 7.36 1.84 4.95
CA ARG A 94 8.42 2.75 5.40
C ARG A 94 8.60 2.80 6.93
N ARG A 95 8.08 1.80 7.66
CA ARG A 95 8.38 1.62 9.08
C ARG A 95 9.84 1.19 9.26
N SER A 96 10.54 1.85 10.16
CA SER A 96 11.90 1.49 10.57
C SER A 96 11.90 0.50 11.73
N TYR A 97 12.89 -0.39 11.69
CA TYR A 97 13.18 -1.41 12.69
C TYR A 97 14.66 -1.30 13.02
N VAL A 98 15.01 -1.11 14.29
CA VAL A 98 16.38 -0.90 14.73
C VAL A 98 16.81 -2.12 15.54
N PHE A 99 17.90 -2.74 15.13
CA PHE A 99 18.49 -3.91 15.75
C PHE A 99 19.75 -3.50 16.51
N ALA A 100 19.79 -3.79 17.81
CA ALA A 100 20.97 -3.53 18.61
C ALA A 100 22.08 -4.57 18.33
N PRO A 101 23.37 -4.26 18.54
CA PRO A 101 24.46 -5.22 18.32
C PRO A 101 24.28 -6.55 19.06
N GLY A 102 23.80 -6.50 20.30
CA GLY A 102 23.53 -7.72 21.09
C GLY A 102 22.34 -8.55 20.58
N GLU A 103 21.41 -7.94 19.86
CA GLU A 103 20.30 -8.63 19.20
C GLU A 103 20.76 -9.28 17.90
N LEU A 104 21.58 -8.58 17.11
CA LEU A 104 22.23 -9.13 15.91
C LEU A 104 23.09 -10.35 16.24
N ALA A 105 23.90 -10.28 17.30
CA ALA A 105 24.72 -11.40 17.76
C ALA A 105 23.86 -12.65 18.05
N ARG A 106 22.78 -12.48 18.83
CA ARG A 106 21.85 -13.57 19.14
C ARG A 106 21.16 -14.13 17.89
N LEU A 107 20.71 -13.24 17.01
CA LEU A 107 20.00 -13.59 15.78
C LEU A 107 20.86 -14.47 14.85
N PHE A 108 22.14 -14.13 14.70
CA PHE A 108 23.06 -14.89 13.85
C PHE A 108 23.59 -16.16 14.51
N ASP A 109 23.72 -16.19 15.85
CA ASP A 109 24.08 -17.40 16.62
C ASP A 109 22.96 -18.45 16.61
N GLU A 110 21.68 -18.05 16.62
CA GLU A 110 20.55 -18.99 16.58
C GLU A 110 20.27 -19.56 15.18
N ALA A 111 20.73 -18.87 14.13
CA ALA A 111 20.47 -19.23 12.74
C ALA A 111 21.57 -20.07 12.06
N HIS A 112 22.77 -20.19 12.66
CA HIS A 112 23.96 -20.87 12.10
C HIS A 112 24.68 -21.76 13.11
#